data_AF-A0A8K0XEB0-F1
#
_entry.id   AF-A0A8K0XEB0-F1
#
_cell.length_a   1.000
_cell.length_b   1.000
_cell.length_c   1.000
_cell.angle_alpha   90.00
_cell.angle_beta   90.00
_cell.angle_gamma   90.00
#
_symmetry.space_group_name_H-M   'P 1'
#
loop_
_entity.id
_entity.type
_entity.pdbx_description
1 polymer ?
#
loop_
_entity_poly.entity_id
_entity_poly.type
_entity_poly.pdbx_seq_one_letter_code
_entity_poly.pdbx_strand_id
1 'polypeptide(L)'
;MDAKKLWERNCGHDNEDTDMPALGPTRSEALQATLMLRKYVGTFNDPFTHKLEVMLGSFRQQTHAIKTQGLKDTKMTDYFACE
;
A
#
# COMPACT_ATOMS: atom_id res chain seq x y z
N MET A 1 40.28 8.67 35.38
CA MET A 1 40.52 7.47 34.55
C MET A 1 40.24 6.28 35.43
N ASP A 2 39.24 5.47 35.08
CA ASP A 2 39.45 4.03 34.84
C ASP A 2 38.12 3.36 34.48
N ALA A 3 38.14 2.79 33.28
CA ALA A 3 37.04 2.05 32.69
C ALA A 3 37.02 0.61 33.23
N LYS A 4 35.82 0.03 33.18
CA LYS A 4 35.50 -1.41 33.30
C LYS A 4 35.33 -1.95 34.73
N LYS A 5 34.07 -1.99 35.18
CA LYS A 5 33.51 -3.13 35.93
C LYS A 5 32.36 -3.69 35.09
N LEU A 6 32.65 -4.69 34.26
CA LEU A 6 32.55 -6.12 34.59
C LEU A 6 31.08 -6.55 34.53
N TRP A 7 30.68 -6.95 33.32
CA TRP A 7 29.44 -7.65 33.02
C TRP A 7 29.49 -9.03 33.65
N GLU A 8 28.95 -9.16 34.86
CA GLU A 8 28.55 -10.46 35.38
C GLU A 8 27.62 -10.28 36.57
N ARG A 9 26.31 -10.41 36.34
CA ARG A 9 25.49 -11.29 37.19
C ARG A 9 24.09 -11.50 36.66
N ASN A 10 23.78 -12.79 36.50
CA ASN A 10 22.49 -13.45 36.63
C ASN A 10 21.51 -13.38 35.46
N CYS A 11 21.51 -14.46 34.67
CA CYS A 11 20.27 -15.08 34.21
C CYS A 11 19.36 -15.33 35.43
N GLY A 12 18.19 -14.69 35.44
CA GLY A 12 17.16 -14.86 36.46
C GLY A 12 15.88 -14.18 35.98
N HIS A 13 14.95 -15.02 35.54
CA HIS A 13 13.60 -14.73 35.10
C HIS A 13 12.87 -13.67 35.94
N ASP A 14 12.42 -12.59 35.30
CA ASP A 14 11.07 -12.04 35.56
C ASP A 14 10.56 -11.31 34.32
N ASN A 15 9.43 -11.78 33.81
CA ASN A 15 8.65 -11.13 32.77
C ASN A 15 8.00 -9.89 33.39
N GLU A 16 8.70 -8.77 33.39
CA GLU A 16 8.02 -7.49 33.45
C GLU A 16 8.01 -6.91 32.04
N ASP A 17 6.85 -7.03 31.39
CA ASP A 17 6.43 -6.19 30.27
C ASP A 17 6.57 -4.74 30.73
N THR A 18 7.79 -4.24 30.65
CA THR A 18 8.07 -2.84 30.87
C THR A 18 7.59 -2.20 29.57
N ASP A 19 6.37 -1.67 29.59
CA ASP A 19 5.82 -0.73 28.61
C ASP A 19 6.68 0.54 28.62
N MET A 20 7.96 0.38 28.29
CA MET A 20 8.88 1.47 28.10
C MET A 20 8.49 2.09 26.76
N PRO A 21 8.05 3.37 26.73
CA PRO A 21 7.70 3.99 25.48
C PRO A 21 8.92 3.89 24.57
N ALA A 22 8.76 3.18 23.45
CA ALA A 22 9.82 3.00 22.49
C ALA A 22 10.41 4.38 22.18
N LEU A 23 11.73 4.53 22.43
CA LEU A 23 12.42 5.78 22.13
C LEU A 23 12.14 6.11 20.66
N GLY A 24 11.52 7.27 20.44
CA GLY A 24 11.20 7.73 19.10
C GLY A 24 12.46 7.81 18.23
N PRO A 25 12.31 7.70 16.90
CA PRO A 25 13.47 7.74 16.00
C PRO A 25 14.23 9.04 16.22
N THR A 26 15.55 8.92 16.27
CA THR A 26 16.44 10.08 16.24
C THR A 26 16.18 10.89 14.97
N ARG A 27 16.51 12.18 15.00
CA ARG A 27 16.36 13.06 13.82
C ARG A 27 17.05 12.47 12.57
N SER A 28 18.20 11.82 12.74
CA SER A 28 18.92 11.13 11.67
C SER A 28 18.16 9.93 11.11
N GLU A 29 17.58 9.10 11.98
CA GLU A 29 16.80 7.92 11.56
C GLU A 29 15.51 8.35 10.86
N ALA A 30 14.81 9.35 11.37
CA ALA A 30 13.62 9.91 10.73
C ALA A 30 13.93 10.48 9.35
N LEU A 31 15.06 11.19 9.20
CA LEU A 31 15.50 11.73 7.92
C LEU A 31 15.86 10.61 6.93
N GLN A 32 16.57 9.58 7.39
CA GLN A 32 16.94 8.43 6.57
C GLN A 32 15.70 7.65 6.11
N ALA A 33 14.76 7.39 7.01
CA ALA A 33 13.49 6.75 6.69
C ALA A 33 12.69 7.57 5.66
N THR A 34 12.66 8.90 5.81
CA THR A 34 11.98 9.80 4.85
C THR A 34 12.64 9.74 3.46
N LEU A 35 13.98 9.73 3.39
CA LEU A 35 14.70 9.60 2.12
C LEU A 35 14.44 8.24 1.45
N MET A 36 14.40 7.16 2.22
CA MET A 36 14.05 5.85 1.72
C MET A 36 12.62 5.82 1.17
N LEU A 37 11.64 6.29 1.95
CA LEU A 37 10.25 6.38 1.51
C LEU A 37 10.12 7.23 0.25
N ARG A 38 10.81 8.37 0.18
CA ARG A 38 10.81 9.21 -1.02
C ARG A 38 11.40 8.50 -2.23
N LYS A 39 12.47 7.72 -2.05
CA LYS A 39 13.06 6.91 -3.13
C LYS A 39 12.07 5.87 -3.64
N TYR A 40 11.35 5.18 -2.76
CA TYR A 40 10.34 4.21 -3.16
C TYR A 40 9.11 4.88 -3.79
N VAL A 41 8.49 5.85 -3.11
CA VAL A 41 7.29 6.55 -3.61
C VAL A 41 7.57 7.33 -4.89
N GLY A 42 8.77 7.90 -5.03
CA GLY A 42 9.18 8.59 -6.25
C GLY A 42 9.19 7.70 -7.49
N THR A 43 9.39 6.39 -7.33
CA THR A 43 9.29 5.42 -8.45
C THR A 43 7.85 5.10 -8.84
N PHE A 44 6.88 5.32 -7.94
CA PHE A 44 5.45 5.12 -8.21
C PHE A 44 4.76 6.38 -8.76
N ASN A 45 5.21 7.57 -8.34
CA ASN A 45 4.72 8.87 -8.82
C ASN A 45 5.37 9.31 -10.14
N ASP A 46 5.63 8.35 -11.03
CA ASP A 46 6.11 8.64 -12.36
C ASP A 46 4.96 9.21 -13.22
N PRO A 47 5.11 10.40 -13.84
CA PRO A 47 4.06 11.02 -14.64
C PRO A 47 3.53 10.12 -15.78
N PHE A 48 4.37 9.21 -16.28
CA PHE A 48 3.96 8.26 -17.31
C PHE A 48 3.02 7.17 -16.75
N THR A 49 3.23 6.68 -15.52
CA THR A 49 2.31 5.75 -14.85
C THR A 49 0.89 6.33 -14.72
N HIS A 50 0.76 7.59 -14.28
CA HIS A 50 -0.55 8.24 -14.17
C HIS A 50 -1.22 8.41 -15.54
N LYS A 51 -0.44 8.79 -16.57
CA LYS A 51 -0.95 8.90 -17.94
C LYS A 51 -1.43 7.55 -18.47
N LEU A 52 -0.69 6.48 -18.18
CA LEU A 52 -1.05 5.12 -18.57
C LEU A 52 -2.35 4.67 -17.88
N GLU A 53 -2.50 4.94 -16.58
CA GLU A 53 -3.72 4.62 -15.82
C GLU A 53 -4.96 5.29 -16.41
N VAL A 54 -4.89 6.59 -16.70
CA VAL A 54 -5.99 7.34 -17.33
C VAL A 54 -6.35 6.77 -18.69
N MET A 55 -5.35 6.41 -19.49
CA MET A 55 -5.53 5.84 -20.82
C MET A 55 -6.19 4.45 -20.74
N LEU A 56 -5.76 3.60 -19.81
CA LEU A 56 -6.36 2.29 -19.57
C LEU A 56 -7.79 2.39 -19.05
N GLY A 57 -8.07 3.35 -18.16
CA GLY A 57 -9.42 3.63 -17.67
C GLY A 57 -10.37 4.02 -18.81
N SER A 58 -9.92 4.90 -19.69
CA SER A 58 -10.68 5.34 -20.87
C SER A 58 -10.91 4.19 -21.85
N PHE A 59 -9.88 3.38 -22.11
CA PHE A 59 -9.98 2.20 -22.97
C PHE A 59 -11.00 1.18 -22.44
N ARG A 60 -11.01 0.95 -21.13
CA ARG A 60 -11.99 0.07 -20.47
C ARG A 60 -13.41 0.60 -20.67
N GLN A 61 -13.64 1.89 -20.41
CA GLN A 61 -14.96 2.51 -20.61
C GLN A 61 -15.44 2.37 -22.05
N GLN A 62 -14.56 2.64 -23.03
CA GLN A 62 -14.86 2.49 -24.45
C GLN A 62 -15.20 1.04 -24.82
N THR A 63 -14.43 0.08 -24.32
CA THR A 63 -14.68 -1.35 -24.55
C THR A 63 -16.05 -1.78 -24.00
N HIS A 64 -16.41 -1.31 -22.80
CA HIS A 64 -17.73 -1.56 -22.23
C HIS A 64 -18.85 -0.92 -23.05
N ALA A 65 -18.69 0.34 -23.48
CA ALA A 65 -19.67 1.04 -24.30
C ALA A 65 -19.93 0.35 -25.65
N ILE A 66 -18.87 -0.09 -26.33
CA ILE A 66 -18.98 -0.85 -27.58
C ILE A 66 -19.70 -2.17 -27.36
N LYS A 67 -19.37 -2.89 -26.27
CA LYS A 67 -20.06 -4.14 -25.92
C LYS A 67 -21.55 -3.92 -25.68
N THR A 68 -21.93 -2.85 -24.99
CA THR A 68 -23.34 -2.50 -24.76
C THR A 68 -24.06 -2.09 -26.04
N GLN A 69 -23.38 -1.42 -26.98
CA GLN A 69 -23.98 -1.01 -28.24
C GLN A 69 -24.26 -2.19 -29.19
N GLY A 70 -23.49 -3.28 -29.09
CA GLY A 70 -23.68 -4.49 -29.89
C GLY A 70 -24.70 -5.49 -29.32
N LEU A 71 -25.22 -5.24 -28.12
CA LEU A 71 -26.27 -6.08 -27.53
C LEU A 71 -27.61 -5.72 -28.18
N LYS A 72 -28.37 -6.74 -28.62
CA LYS A 72 -29.76 -6.54 -29.03
C LYS A 72 -30.56 -6.04 -27.83
N ASP A 73 -31.37 -5.02 -28.06
CA ASP A 73 -32.40 -4.62 -27.10
C ASP A 73 -33.34 -5.80 -26.90
N THR A 74 -33.25 -6.41 -25.71
CA THR A 74 -34.13 -7.49 -25.29
C THR A 74 -35.02 -6.95 -24.19
N LYS A 75 -36.33 -7.20 -24.30
CA LYS A 75 -37.28 -6.87 -23.25
C LYS A 75 -37.36 -8.03 -22.29
N MET A 76 -37.57 -7.76 -21.01
CA MET A 76 -37.76 -8.80 -19.99
C MET A 76 -38.89 -9.77 -20.35
N THR A 77 -39.90 -9.29 -21.09
CA THR A 77 -41.03 -10.07 -21.59
C THR A 77 -40.67 -11.06 -22.71
N ASP A 78 -39.54 -10.87 -23.39
CA ASP A 78 -39.09 -11.77 -24.47
C ASP A 78 -38.75 -13.18 -23.93
N TYR A 79 -38.50 -13.30 -22.63
CA TYR A 79 -38.20 -14.55 -21.94
C TYR A 79 -39.44 -15.30 -21.42
N PHE A 80 -40.61 -14.65 -21.42
CA PHE A 80 -41.86 -15.21 -20.89
C PHE A 80 -42.86 -15.52 -22.00
N ALA A 81 -42.39 -15.88 -23.20
CA ALA A 81 -43.28 -16.32 -24.27
C ALA A 81 -44.20 -17.43 -23.72
N CYS A 82 -45.47 -17.09 -23.53
CA CYS A 82 -46.51 -18.03 -23.12
C CYS A 82 -46.81 -18.90 -24.35
N GLU A 83 -46.45 -20.17 -24.28
CA GLU A 83 -47.06 -21.23 -25.11
C GLU A 83 -48.51 -21.46 -24.69
#